data_AF-A0A7Y3DND5-F1
#
_entry.id   AF-A0A7Y3DND5-F1
#
_cell.length_a   1.000
_cell.length_b   1.000
_cell.length_c   1.000
_cell.angle_alpha   90.00
_cell.angle_beta   90.00
_cell.angle_gamma   90.00
#
_symmetry.space_group_name_H-M   'P 1'
#
loop_
_entity.id
_entity.type
_entity.pdbx_description
1 polymer ?
#
loop_
_entity_poly.entity_id
_entity_poly.type
_entity_poly.pdbx_seq_one_letter_code
_entity_poly.pdbx_strand_id
1 'polypeptide(L)' 'ALGHPLGCTGAKLCATLLNNMQQHGVKYGVESMCIGGGMGAAALFELCE' A
#
# COMPACT_ATOMS: atom_id res chain seq x y z
N ALA A 1 2.53 -8.51 -13.06
CA ALA A 1 3.39 -7.49 -12.43
C ALA A 1 3.22 -6.17 -13.17
N LEU A 2 3.10 -5.04 -12.47
CA LEU A 2 2.74 -3.72 -13.05
C LEU A 2 3.93 -2.74 -13.15
N GLY A 3 5.17 -3.19 -12.90
CA GLY A 3 6.37 -2.35 -12.85
C GLY A 3 6.59 -1.63 -11.52
N HIS A 4 7.72 -0.92 -11.44
CA HIS A 4 8.15 -0.15 -10.26
C HIS A 4 8.59 1.27 -10.67
N PRO A 5 7.65 2.17 -11.00
CA PRO A 5 7.97 3.58 -11.17
C PRO A 5 8.40 4.16 -9.81
N LEU A 6 9.66 4.59 -9.73
CA LEU A 6 10.23 5.21 -8.53
C LEU A 6 9.39 6.43 -8.12
N GLY A 7 9.16 6.57 -6.81
CA GLY A 7 8.31 7.62 -6.23
C GLY A 7 6.80 7.36 -6.34
N CYS A 8 6.31 6.76 -7.44
CA CYS A 8 4.88 6.53 -7.65
C CYS A 8 4.38 5.19 -7.08
N THR A 9 5.28 4.23 -6.84
CA THR A 9 4.89 2.87 -6.43
C THR A 9 4.16 2.84 -5.08
N GLY A 10 4.53 3.67 -4.11
CA GLY A 10 3.85 3.73 -2.81
C GLY A 10 2.38 4.10 -2.97
N ALA A 11 2.08 5.22 -3.65
CA ALA A 11 0.70 5.64 -3.91
C ALA A 11 -0.12 4.58 -4.68
N LYS A 12 0.52 3.89 -5.64
CA LYS A 12 -0.11 2.78 -6.36
C LYS A 12 -0.45 1.60 -5.43
N LEU A 13 0.44 1.25 -4.49
CA LEU A 13 0.20 0.19 -3.51
C LEU A 13 -0.93 0.60 -2.57
N CYS A 14 -0.95 1.83 -2.05
CA CYS A 14 -2.05 2.37 -1.26
C CYS A 14 -3.40 2.23 -1.97
N ALA A 15 -3.50 2.74 -3.22
CA ALA A 15 -4.74 2.69 -3.98
C ALA A 15 -5.21 1.25 -4.23
N THR A 16 -4.28 0.34 -4.50
CA THR A 16 -4.58 -1.09 -4.68
C THR A 16 -5.06 -1.71 -3.36
N LEU A 17 -4.40 -1.41 -2.24
CA LEU A 17 -4.76 -1.90 -0.92
C LEU A 17 -6.17 -1.45 -0.53
N LEU A 18 -6.44 -0.14 -0.58
CA LEU A 18 -7.75 0.42 -0.21
C LEU A 18 -8.89 -0.14 -1.07
N ASN A 19 -8.68 -0.28 -2.38
CA ASN A 19 -9.67 -0.91 -3.27
C ASN A 19 -9.95 -2.37 -2.87
N ASN A 20 -8.91 -3.15 -2.58
CA ASN A 20 -9.09 -4.53 -2.12
C ASN A 20 -9.73 -4.60 -0.72
N MET A 21 -9.43 -3.65 0.16
CA MET A 21 -10.04 -3.60 1.50
C MET A 21 -11.55 -3.41 1.42
N GLN A 22 -12.02 -2.51 0.55
CA GLN A 22 -13.45 -2.33 0.27
C GLN A 22 -14.07 -3.60 -0.34
N GLN A 23 -13.41 -4.22 -1.32
CA GLN A 23 -13.92 -5.43 -1.97
C GLN A 23 -14.02 -6.63 -1.02
N HIS A 24 -13.10 -6.76 -0.06
CA HIS A 24 -13.08 -7.87 0.90
C HIS A 24 -13.76 -7.54 2.23
N GLY A 25 -14.25 -6.31 2.43
CA GLY A 25 -14.90 -5.90 3.67
C GLY A 25 -13.98 -5.98 4.90
N VAL A 26 -12.67 -5.76 4.73
CA VAL A 26 -11.71 -5.81 5.83
C VAL A 26 -11.49 -4.43 6.43
N LYS A 27 -11.43 -4.36 7.76
CA LYS A 27 -11.29 -3.10 8.49
C LYS A 27 -9.87 -2.53 8.46
N TYR A 28 -8.86 -3.38 8.50
CA TYR A 28 -7.46 -2.95 8.57
C TYR A 28 -6.64 -3.54 7.42
N GLY A 29 -5.74 -2.73 6.87
CA GLY A 29 -4.78 -3.12 5.85
C GLY A 29 -3.43 -2.51 6.12
N VAL A 30 -2.37 -3.20 5.70
CA VAL A 30 -0.99 -2.72 5.86
C VAL A 30 -0.30 -2.80 4.51
N GLU A 31 0.39 -1.73 4.14
CA GLU A 31 1.40 -1.80 3.10
C GLU A 31 2.80 -1.64 3.68
N SER A 32 3.78 -2.24 3.01
CA SER A 32 5.19 -2.02 3.30
C SER A 32 6.02 -2.14 2.04
N MET A 33 7.13 -1.41 2.00
CA MET A 33 8.04 -1.41 0.87
C MET A 33 9.49 -1.20 1.32
N CYS A 34 10.42 -1.81 0.59
CA CYS A 34 11.84 -1.52 0.70
C CYS A 34 12.18 -0.21 -0.03
N ILE A 35 13.23 0.45 0.44
CA ILE A 35 13.77 1.68 -0.15
C ILE A 35 15.28 1.48 -0.34
N GLY A 36 15.82 1.99 -1.45
CA GLY A 36 17.26 1.96 -1.72
C GLY A 36 18.07 2.58 -0.58
N GLY A 37 19.29 2.06 -0.35
CA GLY A 37 20.13 2.50 0.77
C GLY A 37 19.82 1.82 2.12
N GLY A 38 19.05 0.73 2.12
CA GLY A 38 18.81 -0.10 3.32
C GLY A 38 17.68 0.42 4.23
N MET A 39 16.77 1.22 3.69
CA MET A 39 15.63 1.77 4.41
C MET A 39 14.34 1.01 4.05
N GLY A 40 13.27 1.27 4.80
CA GLY A 40 11.94 0.75 4.52
C GLY A 40 10.87 1.69 5.04
N ALA A 41 9.67 1.56 4.49
CA ALA A 41 8.48 2.26 4.94
C ALA A 41 7.33 1.26 5.13
N ALA A 42 6.42 1.58 6.04
CA ALA A 42 5.18 0.85 6.25
C ALA A 42 4.08 1.83 6.64
N ALA A 43 2.85 1.54 6.21
CA ALA A 43 1.66 2.30 6.57
C ALA A 43 0.52 1.33 6.91
N LEU A 44 -0.20 1.64 8.00
CA LEU A 44 -1.40 0.93 8.42
C LEU A 44 -2.61 1.83 8.13
N PHE A 45 -3.59 1.27 7.45
CA PHE A 45 -4.84 1.91 7.08
C PHE A 45 -6.00 1.26 7.83
N GLU A 46 -6.89 2.10 8.34
CA GLU A 46 -8.22 1.72 8.82
C GLU A 46 -9.24 2.17 7.77
N LEU A 47 -10.13 1.28 7.35
CA LEU A 47 -11.23 1.62 6.46
C LEU A 47 -12.29 2.37 7.28
N CYS A 48 -12.50 3.65 6.95
CA CYS A 48 -13.60 4.42 7.51
C CYS A 48 -14.94 3.92 6.97
N GLU A 49 -15.95 3.86 7.85
CA GLU A 49 -17.35 3.54 7.49
C GLU A 49 -18.00 4.60 6.60
#